data_AF-A0A972U9F9-F1
#
_entry.id   AF-A0A972U9F9-F1
#
_cell.length_a   1.000
_cell.length_b   1.000
_cell.length_c   1.000
_cell.angle_alpha   90.00
_cell.angle_beta   90.00
_cell.angle_gamma   90.00
#
_symmetry.space_group_name_H-M   'P 1'
#
loop_
_entity.id
_entity.type
_entity.pdbx_description
1 polymer ?
#
loop_
_entity_poly.entity_id
_entity_poly.type
_entity_poly.pdbx_seq_one_letter_code
_entity_poly.pdbx_strand_id
1 'polypeptide(L)'
;MKESAKPVRKCHACLLNQGDRCWLYLYPRGQWRQGRRCAALDDESLHARFRTWQKQPSVKTRRELRQEFSRTKKKDGVRAATRG
;
A
#
# COMPACT_ATOMS: atom_id res chain seq x y z
N MET A 1 -17.87 14.31 -14.53
CA MET A 1 -18.37 13.55 -13.36
C MET A 1 -17.21 13.27 -12.43
N LYS A 2 -17.29 13.64 -11.13
CA LYS A 2 -16.28 13.20 -10.16
C LYS A 2 -16.60 11.76 -9.77
N GLU A 3 -15.83 10.83 -10.31
CA GLU A 3 -15.91 9.42 -9.92
C GLU A 3 -15.57 9.31 -8.44
N SER A 4 -16.57 8.93 -7.63
CA SER A 4 -16.38 8.82 -6.19
C SER A 4 -15.43 7.66 -5.93
N ALA A 5 -14.26 7.96 -5.36
CA ALA A 5 -13.26 6.96 -4.97
C ALA A 5 -13.83 5.95 -3.96
N LYS A 6 -14.87 6.35 -3.20
CA LYS A 6 -15.46 5.53 -2.15
C LYS A 6 -15.97 4.19 -2.71
N PRO A 7 -15.53 3.04 -2.17
CA PRO A 7 -16.01 1.73 -2.59
C PRO A 7 -17.53 1.57 -2.35
N VAL A 8 -18.14 0.59 -3.03
CA VAL A 8 -19.56 0.24 -2.84
C VAL A 8 -19.77 -0.52 -1.54
N ARG A 9 -21.01 -0.56 -1.04
CA ARG A 9 -21.35 -1.31 0.17
C ARG A 9 -20.87 -2.77 0.14
N LYS A 10 -21.00 -3.45 -1.00
CA LYS A 10 -20.55 -4.84 -1.19
C LYS A 10 -19.04 -5.03 -1.03
N CYS A 11 -18.23 -3.98 -1.22
CA CYS A 11 -16.79 -4.04 -0.98
C CYS A 11 -16.44 -3.96 0.51
N HIS A 12 -17.34 -3.58 1.43
CA HIS A 12 -17.01 -3.57 2.87
C HIS A 12 -16.63 -4.94 3.42
N ALA A 13 -17.13 -6.02 2.83
CA ALA A 13 -16.76 -7.38 3.19
C ALA A 13 -15.50 -7.90 2.47
N CYS A 14 -14.95 -7.16 1.51
CA CYS A 14 -13.81 -7.61 0.72
C CYS A 14 -12.48 -7.28 1.41
N LEU A 15 -11.56 -8.24 1.47
CA LEU A 15 -10.21 -8.07 2.00
C LEU A 15 -9.41 -6.96 1.30
N LEU A 16 -9.65 -6.74 0.01
CA LEU A 16 -8.95 -5.73 -0.80
C LEU A 16 -9.44 -4.29 -0.54
N ASN A 17 -10.43 -4.11 0.34
CA ASN A 17 -10.98 -2.81 0.67
C ASN A 17 -10.07 -2.08 1.66
N GLN A 18 -9.56 -0.92 1.25
CA GLN A 18 -8.72 -0.05 2.09
C GLN A 18 -9.52 1.08 2.75
N GLY A 19 -10.86 1.04 2.67
CA GLY A 19 -11.79 2.02 3.25
C GLY A 19 -12.22 3.07 2.24
N ASP A 20 -11.28 3.87 1.73
CA ASP A 20 -11.52 4.93 0.75
C ASP A 20 -11.24 4.52 -0.69
N ARG A 21 -10.49 3.42 -0.89
CA ARG A 21 -10.10 2.87 -2.20
C ARG A 21 -10.04 1.33 -2.17
N CYS A 22 -9.99 0.72 -3.35
CA CYS A 22 -9.70 -0.71 -3.50
C CYS A 22 -8.23 -0.90 -3.90
N TRP A 23 -7.60 -1.99 -3.44
CA TRP A 23 -6.24 -2.33 -3.84
C TRP A 23 -6.12 -2.67 -5.33
N LEU A 24 -7.15 -3.31 -5.91
CA LEU A 24 -7.10 -3.78 -7.31
C LEU A 24 -7.70 -2.79 -8.31
N TYR A 25 -8.84 -2.17 -7.98
CA TYR A 25 -9.57 -1.32 -8.91
C TYR A 25 -9.48 0.15 -8.51
N LEU A 26 -9.03 0.98 -9.45
CA LEU A 26 -9.00 2.44 -9.29
C LEU A 26 -10.41 3.03 -9.10
N TYR A 27 -11.42 2.47 -9.78
CA TYR A 27 -12.81 2.89 -9.68
C TYR A 27 -13.74 1.71 -9.39
N PRO A 28 -13.88 1.28 -8.12
CA PRO A 28 -14.69 0.12 -7.77
C PRO A 28 -16.16 0.29 -8.13
N ARG A 29 -16.74 1.48 -7.89
CA ARG A 29 -18.17 1.74 -8.20
C ARG A 29 -18.53 1.45 -9.65
N GLY A 30 -17.63 1.76 -10.60
CA GLY A 30 -17.85 1.51 -12.03
C GLY A 30 -17.91 0.03 -12.38
N GLN A 31 -17.09 -0.79 -11.71
CA GLN A 31 -17.02 -2.23 -11.98
C GLN A 31 -18.32 -2.96 -11.64
N TRP A 32 -19.11 -2.40 -10.72
CA TRP A 32 -20.31 -3.05 -10.16
C TRP A 32 -21.63 -2.44 -10.63
N ARG A 33 -21.63 -1.50 -11.59
CA ARG A 33 -22.78 -0.69 -12.00
C ARG A 33 -24.00 -1.47 -12.55
N GLN A 34 -23.86 -2.76 -12.80
CA GLN A 34 -24.92 -3.62 -13.36
C GLN A 34 -25.27 -4.80 -12.45
N GLY A 35 -25.11 -4.64 -11.13
CA GLY A 35 -25.42 -5.71 -10.16
C GLY A 35 -24.40 -6.85 -10.10
N ARG A 36 -23.31 -6.75 -10.86
CA ARG A 36 -22.21 -7.74 -10.89
C ARG A 36 -21.51 -7.84 -9.52
N ARG A 37 -21.09 -9.06 -9.17
CA ARG A 37 -20.28 -9.35 -7.98
C ARG A 37 -18.83 -8.97 -8.25
N CYS A 38 -18.10 -8.61 -7.19
CA CYS A 38 -16.66 -8.37 -7.29
C CYS A 38 -15.92 -9.67 -7.59
N ALA A 39 -15.18 -9.72 -8.70
CA ALA A 39 -14.40 -10.90 -9.09
C ALA A 39 -13.31 -11.23 -8.05
N ALA A 40 -12.75 -10.21 -7.40
CA ALA A 40 -11.75 -10.37 -6.36
C ALA A 40 -12.33 -10.68 -4.97
N LEU A 41 -13.66 -10.78 -4.81
CA LEU A 41 -14.27 -11.02 -3.49
C LEU A 41 -13.94 -12.41 -2.94
N ASP A 42 -13.87 -13.41 -3.82
CA ASP A 42 -13.68 -14.82 -3.45
C ASP A 42 -12.37 -15.39 -4.04
N ASP A 43 -11.51 -14.53 -4.56
CA ASP A 43 -10.24 -14.93 -5.16
C ASP A 43 -9.13 -14.99 -4.11
N GLU A 44 -8.88 -16.20 -3.62
CA GLU A 44 -7.83 -16.47 -2.64
C GLU A 44 -6.43 -16.09 -3.13
N SER A 45 -6.18 -16.17 -4.45
CA SER A 45 -4.88 -15.82 -5.02
C SER A 45 -4.63 -14.31 -4.90
N LEU A 46 -5.65 -13.49 -5.17
CA LEU A 46 -5.58 -12.04 -4.99
C LEU A 46 -5.47 -11.67 -3.53
N HIS A 47 -6.16 -12.38 -2.63
CA HIS A 47 -6.02 -12.21 -1.18
C HIS A 47 -4.60 -12.51 -0.70
N ALA A 48 -3.99 -13.59 -1.17
CA ALA A 48 -2.62 -13.94 -0.82
C ALA A 48 -1.63 -12.85 -1.28
N ARG A 49 -1.77 -12.36 -2.51
CA ARG A 49 -0.93 -11.27 -3.04
C ARG A 49 -1.12 -9.97 -2.25
N PHE A 50 -2.35 -9.64 -1.88
CA PHE A 50 -2.64 -8.47 -1.05
C PHE A 50 -1.99 -8.57 0.33
N ARG A 51 -2.08 -9.72 1.00
CA ARG A 51 -1.42 -9.94 2.30
C ARG A 51 0.10 -9.81 2.19
N THR A 52 0.70 -10.31 1.11
CA THR A 52 2.13 -10.13 0.86
C THR A 52 2.48 -8.66 0.66
N TRP A 53 1.69 -7.93 -0.12
CA TRP A 53 1.86 -6.49 -0.31
C TRP A 53 1.75 -5.72 1.02
N GLN A 54 0.80 -6.05 1.89
CA GLN A 54 0.66 -5.42 3.21
C GLN A 54 1.87 -5.64 4.12
N LYS A 55 2.59 -6.75 3.96
CA LYS A 55 3.82 -7.04 4.70
C LYS A 55 5.05 -6.33 4.15
N GLN A 56 4.98 -5.76 2.95
CA GLN A 56 6.11 -5.01 2.40
C GLN A 56 6.30 -3.75 3.25
N PRO A 57 7.54 -3.45 3.67
CA PRO A 57 7.81 -2.25 4.43
C PRO A 57 7.31 -1.04 3.63
N SER A 58 6.46 -0.22 4.25
CA SER A 58 5.97 1.01 3.66
C SER A 58 7.16 1.80 3.14
N VAL A 59 7.10 2.23 1.87
CA VAL A 59 8.12 3.07 1.26
C VAL A 59 8.50 4.16 2.25
N LYS A 60 9.77 4.15 2.69
CA LYS A 60 10.28 5.07 3.71
C LYS A 60 9.90 6.48 3.30
N THR A 61 9.33 7.22 4.22
CA THR A 61 9.03 8.64 4.02
C THR A 61 10.33 9.40 3.73
N ARG A 62 10.24 10.55 3.05
CA ARG A 62 11.43 11.40 2.82
C ARG A 62 12.15 11.76 4.12
N ARG A 63 11.43 11.84 5.24
CA ARG A 63 11.99 12.09 6.58
C ARG A 63 12.82 10.90 7.08
N GLU A 64 12.30 9.68 6.97
CA GLU A 64 13.02 8.46 7.35
C GLU A 64 14.27 8.25 6.50
N LEU A 65 14.17 8.49 5.18
CA LEU A 65 15.31 8.46 4.27
C LEU A 65 16.40 9.47 4.68
N ARG A 66 16.02 10.70 5.08
CA ARG A 66 16.97 11.72 5.57
C ARG A 66 17.63 11.32 6.89
N GLN A 67 16.86 10.76 7.82
CA GLN A 67 17.37 10.35 9.13
C GLN A 67 18.37 9.20 9.01
N GLU A 68 18.11 8.25 8.12
CA GLU A 68 19.02 7.16 7.81
C GLU A 68 20.32 7.70 7.20
N PHE A 69 20.24 8.58 6.19
CA PHE A 69 21.42 9.19 5.57
C PHE A 69 22.32 9.94 6.57
N SER A 70 21.71 10.66 7.52
CA SER A 70 22.46 11.34 8.59
C SER A 70 23.15 10.37 9.55
N ARG A 71 22.52 9.23 9.86
CA ARG A 71 23.11 8.18 10.70
C ARG A 71 24.27 7.47 9.99
N THR A 72 24.19 7.25 8.69
CA THR A 72 25.27 6.64 7.91
C THR A 72 26.52 7.54 7.88
N LYS A 73 26.35 8.85 7.66
CA LYS A 73 27.47 9.81 7.71
C LYS A 73 28.20 9.85 9.06
N LYS A 74 27.49 9.71 10.19
CA LYS A 74 28.13 9.62 11.51
C LYS A 74 28.99 8.36 11.65
N LYS A 75 28.59 7.25 11.03
CA LYS A 75 29.34 5.99 11.05
C LYS A 75 30.63 6.06 10.24
N ASP A 76 30.61 6.76 9.10
CA ASP A 76 31.79 6.94 8.25
C ASP A 76 32.78 7.96 8.85
N GLY A 77 32.29 9.00 9.53
CA GLY A 77 33.15 9.95 10.26
C GLY A 77 33.90 9.33 11.44
N VAL A 78 33.31 8.32 12.11
CA VAL A 78 33.97 7.60 13.21
C VAL A 78 35.09 6.68 12.71
N ARG A 79 34.94 6.04 11.55
CA ARG A 79 35.99 5.19 10.95
C ARG A 79 37.21 5.97 10.46
N ALA A 80 37.05 7.23 10.04
CA ALA A 80 38.16 8.07 9.62
C ALA A 80 39.02 8.57 10.79
N ALA A 81 38.48 8.65 12.01
CA ALA A 81 39.16 9.17 13.20
C ALA A 81 39.99 8.13 13.97
N THR A 82 40.00 6.85 13.56
CA THR A 82 40.67 5.74 14.28
C THR A 82 41.97 5.25 13.63
N ARG A 83 42.42 5.91 12.55
CA ARG A 83 43.76 5.73 11.97
C ARG A 83 44.54 7.03 12.14
N GLY A 84 45.00 7.26 13.36
CA GLY A 84 45.99 8.29 13.71
C GLY A 84 47.11 7.62 14.47
#